data_AF-D4K107-F1
#
_entry.id   AF-D4K107-F1
#
_cell.length_a   1.000
_cell.length_b   1.000
_cell.length_c   1.000
_cell.angle_alpha   90.00
_cell.angle_beta   90.00
_cell.angle_gamma   90.00
#
_symmetry.space_group_name_H-M   'P 1'
#
loop_
_entity.id
_entity.type
_entity.pdbx_description
1 polymer ?
#
loop_
_entity_poly.entity_id
_entity_poly.type
_entity_poly.pdbx_seq_one_letter_code
_entity_poly.pdbx_strand_id
1 'polypeptide(L)'
;MALTVAAAGVLSGCNSSKNPVMADVKVEYWREKNNWLQDLHIGNGAYDETVSVVKGGKVKKEQLTKLGDACSKSGTTYYANKVPDEIEVEWETKTPTVKIYLHM
;
A
#
# COMPACT_ATOMS: atom_id res chain seq x y z
N MET A 1 15.83 -41.83 -30.86
CA MET A 1 14.53 -41.85 -30.15
C MET A 1 14.06 -40.40 -30.05
N ALA A 2 12.89 -40.10 -30.60
CA ALA A 2 12.26 -38.79 -30.52
C ALA A 2 11.43 -38.71 -29.24
N LEU A 3 11.51 -37.58 -28.54
CA LEU A 3 10.45 -37.12 -27.66
C LEU A 3 10.11 -35.70 -28.08
N THR A 4 9.08 -35.62 -28.92
CA THR A 4 8.29 -34.41 -29.14
C THR A 4 7.20 -34.43 -28.08
N VAL A 5 7.03 -33.30 -27.37
CA VAL A 5 5.72 -32.84 -26.94
C VAL A 5 5.74 -31.31 -27.03
N ALA A 6 4.92 -30.82 -27.94
CA ALA A 6 4.52 -29.44 -28.06
C ALA A 6 3.37 -29.16 -27.07
N ALA A 7 3.39 -27.98 -26.48
CA ALA A 7 2.19 -27.28 -26.04
C ALA A 7 2.43 -25.78 -26.23
N ALA A 8 2.41 -25.34 -27.50
CA ALA A 8 2.05 -23.98 -27.84
C ALA A 8 0.53 -23.83 -27.60
N GLY A 9 0.18 -23.58 -26.34
CA GLY A 9 -1.17 -23.20 -25.92
C GLY A 9 -1.32 -21.68 -26.06
N VAL A 10 -1.86 -21.27 -27.19
CA VAL A 10 -2.34 -19.92 -27.51
C VAL A 10 -3.20 -19.32 -26.39
N LEU A 11 -2.66 -18.33 -25.67
CA LEU A 11 -3.48 -17.28 -25.06
C LEU A 11 -3.56 -16.12 -26.04
N SER A 12 -4.40 -16.31 -27.07
CA SER A 12 -4.86 -15.23 -27.93
C SER A 12 -5.77 -14.33 -27.09
N GLY A 13 -5.30 -13.14 -26.73
CA GLY A 13 -6.17 -12.07 -26.27
C GLY A 13 -5.66 -11.25 -25.09
N CYS A 14 -4.66 -10.40 -25.30
CA CYS A 14 -4.84 -8.95 -25.19
C CYS A 14 -3.58 -8.24 -25.67
N ASN A 15 -3.81 -7.15 -26.39
CA ASN A 15 -2.83 -6.33 -27.05
C ASN A 15 -1.94 -5.58 -26.02
N SER A 16 -0.64 -5.47 -26.27
CA SER A 16 0.38 -4.68 -25.53
C SER A 16 1.06 -5.34 -24.33
N SER A 17 2.24 -5.91 -24.59
CA SER A 17 3.32 -6.20 -23.64
C SER A 17 3.89 -4.93 -22.97
N LYS A 18 3.05 -4.12 -22.33
CA LYS A 18 3.52 -3.10 -21.40
C LYS A 18 3.59 -3.73 -20.02
N ASN A 19 4.81 -4.03 -19.57
CA ASN A 19 5.06 -4.27 -18.17
C ASN A 19 4.34 -3.16 -17.37
N PRO A 20 3.51 -3.49 -16.37
CA PRO A 20 2.80 -2.46 -15.62
C PRO A 20 3.82 -1.48 -15.06
N VAL A 21 3.57 -0.19 -15.27
CA VAL A 21 4.44 0.86 -14.74
C VAL A 21 4.25 0.87 -13.24
N MET A 22 5.25 0.41 -12.50
CA MET A 22 5.26 0.48 -11.05
C MET A 22 5.57 1.91 -10.62
N ALA A 23 4.97 2.32 -9.52
CA ALA A 23 5.21 3.61 -8.92
C ALA A 23 5.28 3.46 -7.40
N ASP A 24 6.21 4.22 -6.82
CA ASP A 24 6.46 4.24 -5.39
C ASP A 24 5.49 5.18 -4.71
N VAL A 25 4.72 4.65 -3.77
CA VAL A 25 3.75 5.38 -2.97
C VAL A 25 4.28 5.48 -1.55
N LYS A 26 4.41 6.70 -1.04
CA LYS A 26 4.76 6.94 0.36
C LYS A 26 3.52 6.70 1.22
N VAL A 27 3.62 5.83 2.20
CA VAL A 27 2.56 5.55 3.17
C VAL A 27 2.97 6.17 4.49
N GLU A 28 2.11 7.04 5.02
CA GLU A 28 2.28 7.69 6.31
C GLU A 28 1.19 7.25 7.28
N TYR A 29 1.56 7.06 8.54
CA TYR A 29 0.64 6.65 9.60
C TYR A 29 0.30 7.83 10.50
N TRP A 30 -0.99 8.11 10.66
CA TRP A 30 -1.48 9.25 11.39
C TRP A 30 -2.52 8.84 12.44
N ARG A 31 -2.59 9.57 13.55
CA ARG A 31 -3.77 9.56 14.43
C ARG A 31 -4.72 10.63 13.95
N GLU A 32 -5.99 10.28 13.76
CA GLU A 32 -7.04 11.24 13.44
C GLU A 32 -7.25 12.22 14.61
N LYS A 33 -7.29 13.51 14.28
CA LYS A 33 -7.71 14.57 15.20
C LYS A 33 -9.12 14.28 15.73
N ASN A 34 -9.30 14.42 17.04
CA ASN A 34 -10.62 14.48 17.65
C ASN A 34 -10.77 15.77 18.48
N ASN A 35 -11.91 15.95 19.14
CA ASN A 35 -12.18 17.17 19.92
C ASN A 35 -11.18 17.45 21.05
N TRP A 36 -10.35 16.46 21.43
CA TRP A 36 -9.38 16.52 22.53
C TRP A 36 -7.93 16.25 22.09
N LEU A 37 -7.70 15.74 20.89
CA LEU A 37 -6.38 15.31 20.40
C LEU A 37 -6.13 15.91 19.02
N GLN A 38 -4.94 16.47 18.81
CA GLN A 38 -4.52 16.95 17.49
C GLN A 38 -4.12 15.79 16.57
N ASP A 39 -4.06 16.05 15.27
CA ASP A 39 -3.43 15.12 14.32
C ASP A 39 -1.98 14.86 14.74
N LEU A 40 -1.61 13.59 14.77
CA LEU A 40 -0.28 13.16 15.18
C LEU A 40 0.30 12.22 14.14
N HIS A 41 1.46 12.59 13.61
CA HIS A 41 2.26 11.70 12.78
C HIS A 41 2.89 10.62 13.68
N ILE A 42 2.48 9.37 13.49
CA ILE A 42 2.85 8.27 14.38
C ILE A 42 4.36 8.05 14.34
N GLY A 43 4.99 8.10 15.52
CA GLY A 43 6.44 7.98 15.65
C GLY A 43 7.23 9.07 14.91
N ASN A 44 6.62 10.22 14.60
CA ASN A 44 7.23 11.28 13.80
C ASN A 44 7.80 10.76 12.46
N GLY A 45 7.06 9.86 11.81
CA GLY A 45 7.44 9.23 10.54
C GLY A 45 8.35 8.00 10.66
N ALA A 46 8.68 7.54 11.87
CA ALA A 46 9.52 6.34 12.07
C ALA A 46 8.94 5.06 11.45
N TYR A 47 7.62 5.04 11.22
CA TYR A 47 6.91 3.91 10.62
C TYR A 47 6.51 4.15 9.16
N ASP A 48 6.81 5.34 8.62
CA ASP A 48 6.53 5.61 7.21
C ASP A 48 7.24 4.58 6.34
N GLU A 49 6.56 4.13 5.30
CA GLU A 49 7.11 3.16 4.36
C GLU A 49 6.81 3.58 2.93
N THR A 50 7.52 2.96 1.99
CA THR A 50 7.29 3.16 0.56
C THR A 50 6.92 1.82 -0.03
N VAL A 51 5.76 1.78 -0.67
CA VAL A 51 5.24 0.58 -1.33
C VAL A 51 5.18 0.81 -2.83
N SER A 52 5.71 -0.13 -3.59
CA SER A 52 5.63 -0.07 -5.05
C SER A 52 4.34 -0.75 -5.50
N VAL A 53 3.45 0.03 -6.12
CA VAL A 53 2.18 -0.47 -6.68
C VAL A 53 2.08 -0.09 -8.14
N VAL A 54 1.17 -0.73 -8.88
CA VAL A 54 0.92 -0.35 -10.27
C VAL A 54 0.39 1.08 -10.31
N LYS A 55 0.94 1.93 -11.18
CA LYS A 55 0.50 3.32 -11.34
C LYS A 55 -0.98 3.38 -11.68
N GLY A 56 -1.75 4.18 -10.94
CA GLY A 56 -3.21 4.23 -11.03
C GLY A 56 -3.94 3.17 -10.21
N GLY A 57 -3.20 2.28 -9.54
CA GLY A 57 -3.74 1.26 -8.66
C GLY A 57 -3.95 1.75 -7.22
N LYS A 58 -4.23 0.79 -6.34
CA LYS A 58 -4.45 1.01 -4.90
C LYS A 58 -3.34 0.34 -4.10
N VAL A 59 -3.10 0.85 -2.90
CA VAL A 59 -2.22 0.19 -1.91
C VAL A 59 -3.02 -0.87 -1.18
N LYS A 60 -2.53 -2.11 -1.15
CA LYS A 60 -3.15 -3.16 -0.34
C LYS A 60 -2.54 -3.16 1.05
N LYS A 61 -3.38 -3.34 2.06
CA LYS A 61 -2.97 -3.48 3.46
C LYS A 61 -1.95 -4.59 3.67
N GLU A 62 -2.05 -5.69 2.93
CA GLU A 62 -1.11 -6.80 2.97
C GLU A 62 0.32 -6.42 2.52
N GLN A 63 0.46 -5.35 1.73
CA GLN A 63 1.77 -4.82 1.32
C GLN A 63 2.42 -3.95 2.40
N LEU A 64 1.66 -3.54 3.43
CA LEU A 64 2.13 -2.68 4.50
C LEU A 64 2.87 -3.50 5.55
N THR A 65 4.19 -3.37 5.57
CA THR A 65 5.05 -4.10 6.48
C THR A 65 5.16 -3.42 7.84
N LYS A 66 4.96 -2.09 7.89
CA LYS A 66 5.08 -1.27 9.10
C LYS A 66 3.76 -1.04 9.83
N LEU A 67 2.62 -1.41 9.23
CA LEU A 67 1.31 -1.19 9.84
C LEU A 67 1.19 -1.81 11.25
N GLY A 68 1.61 -3.06 11.43
CA GLY A 68 1.57 -3.72 12.74
C GLY A 68 2.42 -3.01 13.78
N ASP A 69 3.63 -2.58 13.39
CA ASP A 69 4.55 -1.83 14.25
C ASP A 69 3.99 -0.45 14.59
N ALA A 70 3.43 0.27 13.62
CA ALA A 70 2.76 1.55 13.84
C ALA A 70 1.60 1.43 14.83
N CYS A 71 0.86 0.31 14.79
CA CYS A 71 -0.25 0.04 15.69
C CYS A 71 0.15 -0.38 17.10
N SER A 72 1.30 -1.04 17.29
CA SER A 72 1.65 -1.65 18.59
C SER A 72 2.88 -1.06 19.28
N LYS A 73 3.80 -0.44 18.54
CA LYS A 73 5.09 0.08 19.06
C LYS A 73 5.10 1.60 19.23
N SER A 74 4.07 2.30 18.78
CA SER A 74 3.97 3.76 18.85
C SER A 74 3.64 4.32 20.25
N GLY A 75 3.54 3.46 21.28
CA GLY A 75 3.18 3.85 22.64
C GLY A 75 1.68 4.00 22.89
N THR A 76 0.85 3.81 21.86
CA THR A 76 -0.60 3.68 21.96
C THR A 76 -1.02 2.48 21.11
N THR A 77 -1.96 1.67 21.62
CA THR A 77 -2.50 0.55 20.85
C THR A 77 -3.54 1.06 19.86
N TYR A 78 -3.32 0.79 18.58
CA TYR A 78 -4.28 1.05 17.51
C TYR A 78 -4.79 -0.25 16.89
N TYR A 79 -5.97 -0.14 16.28
CA TYR A 79 -6.68 -1.25 15.66
C TYR A 79 -6.37 -1.36 14.17
N ALA A 80 -5.45 -2.25 13.82
CA ALA A 80 -5.12 -2.54 12.42
C ALA A 80 -6.34 -3.05 11.62
N ASN A 81 -7.32 -3.69 12.25
CA ASN A 81 -8.56 -4.13 11.61
C ASN A 81 -9.48 -2.97 11.19
N LYS A 82 -9.28 -1.76 11.70
CA LYS A 82 -9.99 -0.55 11.24
C LYS A 82 -9.37 0.05 9.98
N VAL A 83 -8.16 -0.35 9.60
CA VAL A 83 -7.54 0.04 8.32
C VAL A 83 -8.16 -0.80 7.20
N PRO A 84 -8.68 -0.18 6.12
CA PRO A 84 -9.27 -0.91 5.00
C PRO A 84 -8.23 -1.75 4.26
N ASP A 85 -8.68 -2.83 3.62
CA ASP A 85 -7.79 -3.75 2.90
C ASP A 85 -7.21 -3.15 1.61
N GLU A 86 -7.95 -2.21 1.00
CA GLU A 86 -7.50 -1.40 -0.14
C GLU A 86 -7.55 0.08 0.23
N ILE A 87 -6.44 0.79 0.00
CA ILE A 87 -6.31 2.22 0.25
C ILE A 87 -6.14 2.93 -1.08
N GLU A 88 -7.01 3.92 -1.32
CA GLU A 88 -6.95 4.74 -2.53
C GLU A 88 -5.72 5.65 -2.50
N VAL A 89 -5.13 5.82 -3.67
CA VAL A 89 -3.91 6.63 -3.85
C VAL A 89 -4.27 7.80 -4.74
N GLU A 90 -4.04 9.01 -4.24
CA GLU A 90 -4.14 10.22 -5.06
C GLU A 90 -2.86 10.35 -5.92
N TRP A 91 -3.00 10.03 -7.20
CA TRP A 91 -1.91 10.04 -8.19
C TRP A 91 -1.60 11.43 -8.76
N GLU A 92 -2.13 12.50 -8.17
CA GLU A 92 -1.98 13.88 -8.66
C GLU A 92 -0.56 14.43 -8.47
N THR A 93 0.23 13.81 -7.59
CA THR A 93 1.58 14.25 -7.25
C THR A 93 2.66 13.37 -7.90
N LYS A 94 3.86 13.93 -8.07
CA LYS A 94 5.03 13.21 -8.59
C LYS A 94 5.43 12.04 -7.67
N THR A 95 5.19 12.20 -6.37
CA THR A 95 5.40 11.19 -5.32
C THR A 95 4.09 11.02 -4.54
N PRO A 96 3.20 10.14 -4.99
CA PRO A 96 1.92 9.91 -4.33
C PRO A 96 2.14 9.55 -2.87
N THR A 97 1.41 10.24 -1.99
CA THR A 97 1.49 10.03 -0.55
C THR A 97 0.10 9.67 -0.04
N VAL A 98 0.02 8.59 0.72
CA VAL A 98 -1.19 8.06 1.32
C VAL A 98 -1.09 8.23 2.82
N LYS A 99 -2.12 8.84 3.42
CA LYS A 99 -2.24 8.95 4.87
C LYS A 99 -3.21 7.90 5.38
N ILE A 100 -2.72 6.99 6.21
CA ILE A 100 -3.53 6.00 6.89
C ILE A 100 -3.80 6.49 8.30
N TYR A 101 -5.08 6.73 8.59
CA TYR A 101 -5.52 7.11 9.93
C TYR A 101 -5.72 5.85 10.78
N LEU A 102 -5.00 5.78 11.89
CA LEU A 102 -5.08 4.72 12.88
C LEU A 102 -6.03 5.14 13.99
N HIS A 103 -6.94 4.23 14.32
CA HIS A 103 -7.96 4.43 15.35
C HIS A 103 -7.70 3.52 16.55
N MET A 104 -7.92 4.09 17.74
CA MET A 104 -7.88 3.37 19.02
C MET A 104 -9.23 2.73 19.38
#